data_AF-C7GC26-F1
#
_entry.id   AF-C7GC26-F1
#
_cell.length_a   1.000
_cell.length_b   1.000
_cell.length_c   1.000
_cell.angle_alpha   90.00
_cell.angle_beta   90.00
_cell.angle_gamma   90.00
#
_symmetry.space_group_name_H-M   'P 1'
#
loop_
_entity.id
_entity.type
_entity.pdbx_description
1 polymer ?
#
loop_
_entity_poly.entity_id
_entity_poly.type
_entity_poly.pdbx_seq_one_letter_code
_entity_poly.pdbx_strand_id
1 'polypeptide(L)'
;MSISRIKNRISEAVTEACGYSPLTKVVSEEEINRILEQESGWIPVDEQIPNTDKYILVSFENFTIPDIGRYETDEDGNGAFYPGDDDKSYAKYGLFVNAWMPLPESYSTDAEKPHIEKPQTNADRIRSMTDDELLDFLCSIETYEQGSVKTIEGGVAMCSVTEVEQWLKAESEG
;
A
#
# COMPACT_ATOMS: atom_id res chain seq x y z
N MET A 1 -16.08 -5.78 18.98
CA MET A 1 -15.18 -5.53 20.13
C MET A 1 -15.39 -4.10 20.58
N SER A 2 -15.66 -3.85 21.87
CA SER A 2 -16.04 -2.49 22.32
C SER A 2 -14.82 -1.55 22.36
N ILE A 3 -14.97 -0.35 21.80
CA ILE A 3 -13.97 0.75 21.77
C ILE A 3 -13.39 1.03 23.16
N SER A 4 -14.19 0.87 24.21
CA SER A 4 -13.74 1.03 25.60
C SER A 4 -12.63 0.05 26.00
N ARG A 5 -12.63 -1.16 25.43
CA ARG A 5 -11.61 -2.17 25.70
C ARG A 5 -10.29 -1.85 25.00
N ILE A 6 -10.34 -1.16 23.85
CA ILE A 6 -9.16 -0.70 23.13
C ILE A 6 -8.55 0.50 23.85
N LYS A 7 -9.38 1.47 24.26
CA LYS A 7 -8.95 2.64 25.06
C LYS A 7 -8.25 2.24 26.36
N ASN A 8 -8.80 1.27 27.10
CA ASN A 8 -8.16 0.79 28.32
C ASN A 8 -6.80 0.12 28.07
N ARG A 9 -6.66 -0.69 27.02
CA ARG A 9 -5.38 -1.33 26.68
C ARG A 9 -4.30 -0.32 26.26
N ILE A 10 -4.69 0.75 25.56
CA ILE A 10 -3.78 1.83 25.19
C ILE A 10 -3.34 2.59 26.45
N SER A 11 -4.28 2.93 27.34
CA SER A 11 -3.97 3.60 28.61
C SER A 11 -3.02 2.79 29.49
N GLU A 12 -3.21 1.48 29.57
CA GLU A 12 -2.39 0.56 30.38
C GLU A 12 -0.96 0.44 29.80
N ALA A 13 -0.84 0.30 28.47
CA ALA A 13 0.45 0.28 27.78
C ALA A 13 1.21 1.62 27.87
N VAL A 14 0.50 2.75 27.87
CA VAL A 14 1.08 4.09 28.07
C VAL A 14 1.63 4.25 29.50
N THR A 15 0.97 3.64 30.49
CA THR A 15 1.41 3.71 31.90
C THR A 15 2.65 2.83 32.15
N GLU A 16 2.75 1.67 31.49
CA GLU A 16 3.92 0.78 31.52
C GLU A 16 5.16 1.41 30.85
N ALA A 17 4.95 2.18 29.77
CA ALA A 17 6.01 2.88 29.05
C ALA A 17 6.61 4.09 29.82
N CYS A 18 5.92 4.63 30.84
CA CYS A 18 6.43 5.75 31.65
C CYS A 18 7.61 5.40 32.58
N GLY A 19 8.03 4.13 32.65
CA GLY A 19 9.23 3.68 33.38
C GLY A 19 10.55 3.83 32.63
N TYR A 20 10.52 4.14 31.33
CA TYR A 20 11.71 4.38 30.50
C TYR A 20 11.72 5.83 30.00
N SER A 21 12.88 6.49 30.10
CA SER A 21 13.10 7.89 29.70
C SER A 21 12.53 8.24 28.30
N PRO A 22 12.10 9.50 28.09
CA PRO A 22 11.07 9.84 27.11
C PRO A 22 11.66 9.93 25.70
N LEU A 23 11.28 9.01 24.82
CA LEU A 23 11.49 9.13 23.37
C LEU A 23 10.21 9.44 22.59
N THR A 24 9.08 9.64 23.27
CA THR A 24 7.84 10.05 22.60
C THR A 24 7.42 11.41 23.13
N LYS A 25 7.43 12.43 22.26
CA LYS A 25 6.63 13.63 22.49
C LYS A 25 5.21 13.18 22.84
N VAL A 26 4.67 13.67 23.96
CA VAL A 26 3.24 13.53 24.26
C VAL A 26 2.52 14.38 23.22
N VAL A 27 1.94 13.73 22.22
CA VAL A 27 1.14 14.38 21.17
C VAL A 27 -0.23 14.74 21.78
N SER A 28 -0.69 15.98 21.62
CA SER A 28 -1.98 16.41 22.18
C SER A 28 -3.15 15.78 21.41
N GLU A 29 -4.33 15.73 22.02
CA GLU A 29 -5.54 15.21 21.36
C GLU A 29 -5.90 16.05 20.12
N GLU A 30 -5.65 17.36 20.18
CA GLU A 30 -5.81 18.27 19.04
C GLU A 30 -4.81 17.98 17.92
N GLU A 31 -3.57 17.61 18.25
CA GLU A 31 -2.55 17.27 17.25
C GLU A 31 -2.80 15.89 16.63
N ILE A 32 -3.35 14.93 17.40
CA ILE A 32 -3.88 13.67 16.87
C ILE A 32 -5.06 13.95 15.92
N ASN A 33 -6.02 14.79 16.31
CA ASN A 33 -7.18 15.12 15.46
C ASN A 33 -6.75 15.84 14.18
N ARG A 34 -5.80 16.79 14.26
CA ARG A 34 -5.24 17.44 13.07
C ARG A 34 -4.55 16.47 12.12
N ILE A 35 -3.76 15.53 12.63
CA ILE A 35 -3.11 14.51 11.79
C ILE A 35 -4.16 13.63 11.12
N LEU A 36 -5.18 13.20 11.86
CA LEU A 36 -6.26 12.37 11.32
C LEU A 36 -7.10 13.13 10.28
N GLU A 37 -7.40 14.41 10.51
CA GLU A 37 -8.11 15.28 9.55
C GLU A 37 -7.27 15.49 8.28
N GLN A 38 -5.99 15.80 8.44
CA GLN A 38 -5.05 16.05 7.33
C GLN A 38 -4.75 14.78 6.51
N GLU A 39 -4.78 13.59 7.13
CA GLU A 39 -4.63 12.30 6.43
C GLU A 39 -5.94 11.78 5.80
N SER A 40 -7.10 12.30 6.21
CA SER A 40 -8.39 11.77 5.76
C SER A 40 -8.70 12.09 4.29
N GLY A 41 -8.13 13.17 3.75
CA GLY A 41 -8.40 13.65 2.39
C GLY A 41 -9.80 14.26 2.19
N TRP A 42 -10.62 14.32 3.25
CA TRP A 42 -11.95 14.92 3.23
C TRP A 42 -11.87 16.43 3.47
N ILE A 43 -12.65 17.17 2.70
CA ILE A 43 -12.74 18.63 2.73
C ILE A 43 -14.15 18.99 3.19
N PRO A 44 -14.30 19.63 4.36
CA PRO A 44 -15.59 20.11 4.83
C PRO A 44 -16.22 21.12 3.86
N VAL A 45 -17.54 21.05 3.67
CA VAL A 45 -18.25 21.93 2.71
C VAL A 45 -18.25 23.40 3.12
N ASP A 46 -18.12 23.68 4.42
CA ASP A 46 -17.99 25.03 4.98
C ASP A 46 -16.58 25.62 4.83
N GLU A 47 -15.57 24.77 4.64
CA GLU A 47 -14.21 25.20 4.31
C GLU A 47 -14.04 25.48 2.82
N GLN A 48 -14.53 24.58 1.96
CA GLN A 48 -14.42 24.71 0.52
C GLN A 48 -15.52 23.94 -0.19
N ILE A 49 -16.14 24.59 -1.18
CA ILE A 49 -17.11 23.98 -2.08
C ILE A 49 -16.39 23.31 -3.27
N PRO A 50 -16.81 22.12 -3.72
CA PRO A 50 -16.19 21.44 -4.86
C PRO A 50 -16.47 22.15 -6.19
N ASN A 51 -15.64 21.83 -7.19
CA ASN A 51 -15.84 22.30 -8.55
C ASN A 51 -17.06 21.65 -9.21
N THR A 52 -17.81 22.44 -9.99
CA THR A 52 -19.12 22.05 -10.53
C THR A 52 -19.08 20.89 -11.56
N ASP A 53 -17.96 20.72 -12.28
CA ASP A 53 -17.88 19.79 -13.41
C ASP A 53 -17.20 18.46 -13.09
N LYS A 54 -17.16 18.03 -11.82
CA LYS A 54 -16.46 16.82 -11.42
C LYS A 54 -17.27 15.96 -10.47
N TYR A 55 -17.14 14.65 -10.70
CA TYR A 55 -17.55 13.65 -9.74
C TYR A 55 -16.62 13.64 -8.52
N ILE A 56 -17.24 13.53 -7.36
CA ILE A 56 -16.61 13.57 -6.04
C ILE A 56 -17.19 12.45 -5.18
N LEU A 57 -16.44 12.03 -4.16
CA LEU A 57 -17.02 11.32 -3.04
C LEU A 57 -17.64 12.35 -2.09
N VAL A 58 -18.84 12.06 -1.60
CA VAL A 58 -19.54 12.87 -0.61
C VAL A 58 -19.77 12.07 0.66
N SER A 59 -19.64 12.76 1.79
CA SER A 59 -20.00 12.28 3.12
C SER A 59 -21.23 13.05 3.60
N PHE A 60 -21.99 12.43 4.51
CA PHE A 60 -23.21 13.00 5.03
C PHE A 60 -23.14 13.19 6.56
N GLU A 61 -23.77 14.25 7.05
CA GLU A 61 -23.93 14.48 8.48
C GLU A 61 -24.85 13.44 9.13
N ASN A 62 -25.88 13.03 8.38
CA ASN A 62 -26.97 12.19 8.87
C ASN A 62 -27.01 10.77 8.26
N PHE A 63 -25.98 10.39 7.50
CA PHE A 63 -25.88 9.05 6.90
C PHE A 63 -24.42 8.59 6.86
N THR A 64 -24.19 7.31 7.18
CA THR A 64 -22.84 6.80 7.47
C THR A 64 -22.07 6.29 6.25
N ILE A 65 -22.75 6.05 5.13
CA ILE A 65 -22.12 5.49 3.92
C ILE A 65 -21.88 6.65 2.94
N PRO A 66 -20.64 6.88 2.51
CA PRO A 66 -20.36 7.88 1.49
C PRO A 66 -20.92 7.45 0.14
N ASP A 67 -21.18 8.42 -0.72
CA ASP A 67 -21.71 8.17 -2.06
C ASP A 67 -20.91 8.97 -3.11
N ILE A 68 -21.10 8.65 -4.39
CA ILE A 68 -20.54 9.41 -5.50
C ILE A 68 -21.57 10.46 -5.92
N GLY A 69 -21.15 11.73 -5.92
CA GLY A 69 -22.00 12.84 -6.30
C GLY A 69 -21.28 13.89 -7.12
N ARG A 70 -22.00 14.97 -7.39
CA ARG A 70 -21.53 16.18 -8.04
C ARG A 70 -22.16 17.39 -7.36
N TYR A 71 -21.47 18.52 -7.41
CA TYR A 71 -22.01 19.80 -6.96
C TYR A 71 -22.35 20.61 -8.20
N GLU A 72 -23.51 21.22 -8.26
CA GLU A 72 -23.88 22.11 -9.36
C GLU A 72 -24.32 23.45 -8.83
N THR A 73 -24.08 24.51 -9.60
CA THR A 73 -24.50 25.88 -9.28
C THR A 73 -25.47 26.35 -10.35
N ASP A 74 -26.61 26.92 -9.93
CA ASP A 74 -27.58 27.52 -10.83
C ASP A 74 -27.13 28.91 -11.34
N GLU A 75 -27.94 29.51 -12.22
CA GLU A 75 -27.67 30.85 -12.78
C GLU A 75 -27.63 31.95 -11.70
N ASP A 76 -28.29 31.72 -10.57
CA ASP A 76 -28.36 32.65 -9.44
C ASP A 76 -27.19 32.49 -8.45
N GLY A 77 -26.31 31.51 -8.68
CA GLY A 77 -25.17 31.21 -7.81
C GLY A 77 -25.51 30.31 -6.63
N ASN A 78 -26.73 29.77 -6.54
CA ASN A 78 -27.07 28.77 -5.52
C ASN A 78 -26.62 27.40 -6.00
N GLY A 79 -25.96 26.65 -5.12
CA GLY A 79 -25.54 25.30 -5.46
C GLY A 79 -26.19 24.20 -4.63
N ALA A 80 -26.22 23.01 -5.21
CA ALA A 80 -26.77 21.82 -4.62
C ALA A 80 -25.94 20.59 -5.00
N PHE A 81 -25.94 19.59 -4.11
CA PHE A 81 -25.30 18.31 -4.35
C PHE A 81 -26.31 17.29 -4.91
N TYR A 82 -25.88 16.53 -5.91
CA TYR A 82 -26.67 15.52 -6.61
C TYR A 82 -25.96 14.15 -6.60
N PRO A 83 -26.69 13.03 -6.42
CA PRO A 83 -26.13 11.68 -6.51
C PRO A 83 -25.91 11.26 -7.95
N GLY A 84 -24.73 10.72 -8.28
CA GLY A 84 -24.41 10.21 -9.62
C GLY A 84 -24.82 11.18 -10.72
N ASP A 85 -25.70 10.74 -11.63
CA ASP A 85 -26.36 11.52 -12.70
C ASP A 85 -27.83 11.89 -12.38
N ASP A 86 -28.29 11.76 -11.13
CA ASP A 86 -29.68 12.07 -10.77
C ASP A 86 -29.97 13.59 -10.86
N ASP A 87 -31.18 13.93 -11.29
CA ASP A 87 -31.69 15.30 -11.36
C ASP A 87 -32.19 15.81 -9.99
N LYS A 88 -32.34 14.92 -9.00
CA LYS A 88 -32.82 15.25 -7.65
C LYS A 88 -31.65 15.38 -6.69
N SER A 89 -31.58 16.51 -5.99
CA SER A 89 -30.53 16.74 -5.00
C SER A 89 -30.63 15.81 -3.79
N TYR A 90 -29.52 15.59 -3.09
CA TYR A 90 -29.48 14.83 -1.84
C TYR A 90 -30.45 15.36 -0.78
N ALA A 91 -30.62 16.68 -0.71
CA ALA A 91 -31.57 17.31 0.22
C ALA A 91 -33.02 16.84 -0.02
N LYS A 92 -33.41 16.51 -1.25
CA LYS A 92 -34.73 15.95 -1.57
C LYS A 92 -34.94 14.54 -1.03
N TYR A 93 -33.85 13.80 -0.85
CA TYR A 93 -33.82 12.50 -0.18
C TYR A 93 -33.62 12.61 1.35
N GLY A 94 -33.53 13.83 1.87
CA GLY A 94 -33.26 14.09 3.29
C GLY A 94 -31.83 13.77 3.70
N LEU A 95 -30.88 13.80 2.77
CA LEU A 95 -29.45 13.59 3.02
C LEU A 95 -28.71 14.94 2.99
N PHE A 96 -27.89 15.19 4.00
CA PHE A 96 -27.16 16.46 4.16
C PHE A 96 -25.66 16.23 4.03
N VAL A 97 -25.07 16.74 2.95
CA VAL A 97 -23.64 16.60 2.67
C VAL A 97 -22.84 17.48 3.64
N ASN A 98 -21.84 16.90 4.33
CA ASN A 98 -20.99 17.62 5.27
C ASN A 98 -19.53 17.75 4.82
N ALA A 99 -19.04 16.82 4.00
CA ALA A 99 -17.68 16.84 3.47
C ALA A 99 -17.62 16.16 2.11
N TRP A 100 -16.56 16.45 1.35
CA TRP A 100 -16.30 15.84 0.05
C TRP A 100 -14.81 15.57 -0.17
N MET A 101 -14.51 14.73 -1.16
CA MET A 101 -13.14 14.56 -1.65
C MET A 101 -13.15 14.23 -3.14
N PRO A 102 -12.08 14.54 -3.91
CA PRO A 102 -11.98 14.10 -5.30
C PRO A 102 -12.03 12.57 -5.40
N LEU A 103 -12.58 12.05 -6.49
CA LEU A 103 -12.51 10.62 -6.76
C LEU A 103 -11.04 10.16 -6.89
N PRO A 104 -10.72 8.93 -6.43
CA PRO A 104 -9.44 8.31 -6.73
C PRO A 104 -9.23 8.24 -8.24
N GLU A 105 -7.96 8.27 -8.65
CA GLU A 105 -7.62 8.00 -10.05
C GLU A 105 -8.15 6.64 -10.49
N SER A 106 -8.56 6.56 -11.75
CA SER A 106 -9.01 5.30 -12.35
C SER A 106 -7.91 4.26 -12.21
N TYR A 107 -8.28 3.03 -11.85
CA TYR A 107 -7.34 1.93 -11.89
C TYR A 107 -6.90 1.68 -13.34
N SER A 108 -5.61 1.85 -13.59
CA SER A 108 -4.98 1.56 -14.88
C SER A 108 -3.90 0.49 -14.70
N THR A 109 -3.96 -0.60 -15.46
CA THR A 109 -2.89 -1.60 -15.50
C THR A 109 -1.63 -1.06 -16.18
N ASP A 110 -1.80 -0.03 -17.00
CA ASP A 110 -0.76 0.63 -17.79
C ASP A 110 -0.15 1.82 -17.05
N ALA A 111 -0.42 1.97 -15.75
CA ALA A 111 0.46 2.76 -14.92
C ALA A 111 1.86 2.17 -15.10
N GLU A 112 2.71 2.88 -15.84
CA GLU A 112 4.15 2.89 -15.57
C GLU A 112 4.23 3.11 -14.06
N LYS A 113 4.27 1.99 -13.32
CA LYS A 113 4.63 2.02 -11.92
C LYS A 113 5.87 2.89 -11.87
N PRO A 114 5.99 3.86 -10.96
CA PRO A 114 7.31 4.41 -10.68
C PRO A 114 8.22 3.17 -10.56
N HIS A 115 9.29 3.13 -11.34
CA HIS A 115 10.25 2.03 -11.32
C HIS A 115 10.86 1.99 -9.93
N ILE A 116 10.12 1.43 -8.98
CA ILE A 116 10.63 0.91 -7.74
C ILE A 116 11.29 -0.36 -8.21
N GLU A 117 12.59 -0.25 -8.54
CA GLU A 117 13.44 -1.41 -8.70
C GLU A 117 13.21 -2.27 -7.48
N LYS A 118 12.39 -3.33 -7.64
CA LYS A 118 12.30 -4.34 -6.60
C LYS A 118 13.73 -4.85 -6.46
N PRO A 119 14.32 -4.82 -5.26
CA PRO A 119 15.65 -5.40 -5.09
C PRO A 119 15.55 -6.84 -5.58
N GLN A 120 16.30 -7.14 -6.65
CA GLN A 120 16.28 -8.49 -7.23
C GLN A 120 16.66 -9.46 -6.12
N THR A 121 15.78 -10.42 -5.85
CA THR A 121 16.12 -11.46 -4.88
C THR A 121 17.25 -12.32 -5.46
N ASN A 122 18.01 -13.02 -4.61
CA ASN A 122 19.00 -13.97 -5.10
C ASN A 122 18.37 -15.03 -6.02
N ALA A 123 17.11 -15.39 -5.80
CA ALA A 123 16.38 -16.30 -6.67
C ALA A 123 16.06 -15.66 -8.04
N ASP A 124 15.74 -14.37 -8.08
CA ASP A 124 15.50 -13.65 -9.34
C ASP A 124 16.78 -13.51 -10.15
N ARG A 125 17.91 -13.27 -9.47
CA ARG A 125 19.25 -13.22 -10.09
C ARG A 125 19.63 -14.55 -10.73
N ILE A 126 19.38 -15.66 -10.03
CA ILE A 126 19.64 -17.02 -10.55
C ILE A 126 18.74 -17.33 -11.76
N ARG A 127 17.45 -16.98 -11.69
CA ARG A 127 16.52 -17.19 -12.83
C ARG A 127 16.85 -16.34 -14.05
N SER A 128 17.59 -15.24 -13.88
CA SER A 128 18.01 -14.36 -14.96
C SER A 128 19.40 -14.65 -15.51
N MET A 129 20.14 -15.61 -14.94
CA MET A 129 21.45 -16.01 -15.46
C MET A 129 21.30 -16.73 -16.78
N THR A 130 22.24 -16.49 -17.69
CA THR A 130 22.46 -17.38 -18.84
C THR A 130 23.05 -18.72 -18.38
N ASP A 131 22.95 -19.76 -19.21
CA ASP A 131 23.51 -21.09 -18.87
C ASP A 131 25.01 -21.02 -18.55
N ASP A 132 25.76 -20.17 -19.27
CA ASP A 132 27.19 -19.96 -19.03
C ASP A 132 27.47 -19.26 -17.69
N GLU A 133 26.67 -18.23 -17.34
CA GLU A 133 26.80 -17.52 -16.06
C GLU A 133 26.38 -18.39 -14.88
N LEU A 134 25.32 -19.18 -15.05
CA LEU A 134 24.86 -20.14 -14.05
C LEU A 134 25.92 -21.20 -13.82
N LEU A 135 26.57 -21.67 -14.89
CA LEU A 135 27.63 -22.66 -14.81
C LEU A 135 28.88 -22.13 -14.09
N ASP A 136 29.36 -20.93 -14.45
CA ASP A 136 30.49 -20.29 -13.78
C ASP A 136 30.20 -20.06 -12.29
N PHE A 137 28.97 -19.63 -11.96
CA PHE A 137 28.52 -19.48 -10.58
C PHE A 137 28.56 -20.81 -9.81
N LEU A 138 28.02 -21.89 -10.36
CA LEU A 138 28.05 -23.21 -9.73
C LEU A 138 29.49 -23.73 -9.55
N CYS A 139 30.35 -23.53 -10.53
CA CYS A 139 31.79 -23.85 -10.46
C CYS A 139 32.53 -23.04 -9.39
N SER A 140 32.14 -21.77 -9.17
CA SER A 140 32.74 -20.92 -8.15
C SER A 140 32.43 -21.39 -6.72
N ILE A 141 31.25 -22.01 -6.51
CA ILE A 141 30.81 -22.54 -5.21
C ILE A 141 31.60 -23.80 -4.82
N GLU A 142 32.07 -24.59 -5.80
CA GLU A 142 32.84 -25.83 -5.56
C GLU A 142 34.32 -25.61 -5.23
N THR A 143 34.78 -24.37 -5.02
CA THR A 143 36.17 -24.11 -4.58
C THR A 143 36.32 -24.05 -3.05
N TYR A 144 35.78 -25.03 -2.34
CA TYR A 144 36.20 -25.30 -0.95
C TYR A 144 37.24 -26.42 -0.90
N GLU A 145 38.49 -25.97 -0.83
CA GLU A 145 39.71 -26.66 -0.39
C GLU A 145 40.14 -27.94 -1.14
N GLN A 146 41.24 -27.77 -1.90
CA GLN A 146 42.28 -28.77 -2.17
C GLN A 146 42.05 -30.14 -1.49
N GLY A 147 41.29 -31.02 -2.14
CA GLY A 147 41.27 -32.45 -1.85
C GLY A 147 40.49 -32.93 -0.62
N SER A 148 39.65 -32.10 0.02
CA SER A 148 38.77 -32.60 1.08
C SER A 148 37.35 -32.08 0.92
N VAL A 149 36.46 -32.96 0.45
CA VAL A 149 35.00 -32.79 0.49
C VAL A 149 34.60 -32.48 1.94
N LYS A 150 34.31 -31.21 2.23
CA LYS A 150 33.58 -30.85 3.46
C LYS A 150 32.10 -30.94 3.13
N THR A 151 31.51 -32.09 3.46
CA THR A 151 30.07 -32.19 3.61
C THR A 151 29.63 -31.12 4.60
N ILE A 152 28.71 -30.25 4.18
CA ILE A 152 27.89 -29.47 5.11
C ILE A 152 27.33 -30.47 6.11
N GLU A 153 27.31 -30.18 7.42
CA GLU A 153 26.90 -31.16 8.44
C GLU A 153 25.46 -31.66 8.13
N GLY A 154 25.35 -32.83 7.47
CA GLY A 154 24.10 -33.40 6.95
C GLY A 154 23.74 -33.17 5.46
N GLY A 155 24.58 -32.51 4.66
CA GLY A 155 24.36 -32.28 3.22
C GLY A 155 25.37 -33.01 2.33
N VAL A 156 24.87 -33.92 1.49
CA VAL A 156 25.62 -34.54 0.38
C VAL A 156 25.40 -33.68 -0.87
N ALA A 157 26.47 -33.19 -1.51
CA ALA A 157 26.36 -32.67 -2.87
C ALA A 157 26.00 -33.84 -3.79
N MET A 158 24.81 -33.81 -4.39
CA MET A 158 24.23 -34.93 -5.14
C MET A 158 24.74 -35.06 -6.58
N CYS A 159 25.49 -34.08 -7.08
CA CYS A 159 26.11 -34.11 -8.42
C CYS A 159 27.46 -33.41 -8.38
N SER A 160 28.43 -33.91 -9.15
CA SER A 160 29.67 -33.16 -9.41
C SER A 160 29.43 -32.04 -10.44
N VAL A 161 30.22 -30.97 -10.42
CA VAL A 161 30.18 -29.93 -11.47
C VAL A 161 30.19 -30.50 -12.88
N THR A 162 30.95 -31.58 -13.13
CA THR A 162 30.99 -32.23 -14.45
C THR A 162 29.66 -32.85 -14.88
N GLU A 163 28.86 -33.34 -13.93
CA GLU A 163 27.52 -33.89 -14.22
C GLU A 163 26.52 -32.76 -14.51
N VAL A 164 26.64 -31.63 -13.80
CA VAL A 164 25.81 -30.44 -14.05
C VAL A 164 26.16 -29.78 -15.39
N GLU A 165 27.44 -29.70 -15.74
CA GLU A 165 27.92 -29.22 -17.05
C GLU A 165 27.34 -30.03 -18.21
N GLN A 166 27.33 -31.36 -18.10
CA GLN A 166 26.79 -32.24 -19.13
C GLN A 166 25.28 -32.10 -19.27
N TRP A 167 24.57 -31.94 -18.14
CA TRP A 167 23.12 -31.75 -18.15
C TRP A 167 22.70 -30.41 -18.78
N LEU A 168 23.35 -29.30 -18.42
CA LEU A 168 23.06 -27.98 -19.01
C LEU A 168 23.36 -27.95 -20.53
N LYS A 169 24.43 -28.60 -20.98
CA LYS A 169 24.72 -28.74 -22.41
C LYS A 169 23.68 -29.57 -23.15
N ALA A 170 23.23 -30.67 -22.54
CA ALA A 170 22.20 -31.52 -23.15
C ALA A 170 20.84 -30.80 -23.27
N GLU A 171 20.49 -29.94 -22.31
CA GLU A 171 19.23 -29.18 -22.33
C GLU A 171 19.27 -27.99 -23.32
N SER A 172 20.42 -27.36 -23.53
CA SER A 172 20.56 -26.26 -24.50
C SER A 172 20.63 -26.74 -25.97
N GLU A 173 20.90 -28.02 -26.21
CA GLU A 173 20.92 -28.64 -27.55
C GLU A 173 19.57 -29.27 -27.98
N GLY A 174 18.54 -29.26 -27.12
CA GLY A 174 17.20 -29.81 -27.38
C GLY A 174 16.18 -28.77 -27.84
#